data_AF-A0A3C0UJA7-F1
#
_entry.id   AF-A0A3C0UJA7-F1
#
_cell.length_a   1.000
_cell.length_b   1.000
_cell.length_c   1.000
_cell.angle_alpha   90.00
_cell.angle_beta   90.00
_cell.angle_gamma   90.00
#
_symmetry.space_group_name_H-M   'P 1'
#
loop_
_entity.id
_entity.type
_entity.pdbx_description
1 polymer ?
#
loop_
_entity_poly.entity_id
_entity_poly.type
_entity_poly.pdbx_seq_one_letter_code
_entity_poly.pdbx_strand_id
1 'polypeptide(L)'
;MDGAVNILSGGKDIANTLDFYKFMIVPIGQLSGGESLQMCTEVYHTVEQVLTKLGRNTSTGEDGGFTPNLVSNEEALAVLLGAVQKAGYKPGEQIALAVDVAASNYFENGKYNFPGEGFVRTPNEMVEYYVSLVEEYPLLSIQGGMARDDRQGWELFVQRLGDKIHIGC
;
A
#
# COMPACT_ATOMS: atom_id res chain seq x y z
N MET A 1 -1.45 8.38 -12.51
CA MET A 1 -2.16 7.33 -11.77
C MET A 1 -3.51 7.92 -11.37
N ASP A 2 -4.32 8.23 -12.38
CA ASP A 2 -5.57 8.95 -12.16
C ASP A 2 -6.59 7.94 -11.63
N GLY A 3 -7.05 8.11 -10.39
CA GLY A 3 -8.09 7.27 -9.78
C GLY A 3 -7.67 6.36 -8.61
N ALA A 4 -6.42 6.40 -8.14
CA ALA A 4 -6.05 5.72 -6.90
C ALA A 4 -6.73 6.39 -5.68
N VAL A 5 -7.34 5.60 -4.81
CA VAL A 5 -8.02 6.09 -3.60
C VAL A 5 -7.35 5.49 -2.37
N ASN A 6 -6.93 6.35 -1.44
CA ASN A 6 -6.37 5.94 -0.16
C ASN A 6 -7.44 5.32 0.74
N ILE A 7 -7.11 4.18 1.34
CA ILE A 7 -8.03 3.41 2.19
C ILE A 7 -7.46 3.24 3.60
N LEU A 8 -6.17 2.93 3.73
CA LEU A 8 -5.48 2.82 5.02
C LEU A 8 -4.29 3.77 5.05
N SER A 9 -4.10 4.46 6.16
CA SER A 9 -2.99 5.40 6.36
C SER A 9 -2.09 4.93 7.49
N GLY A 10 -0.79 5.06 7.29
CA GLY A 10 0.25 4.78 8.27
C GLY A 10 1.37 5.82 8.18
N GLY A 11 2.57 5.40 8.52
CA GLY A 11 3.75 6.24 8.48
C GLY A 11 4.13 6.80 9.85
N LYS A 12 5.33 7.36 9.91
CA LYS A 12 6.03 7.77 11.13
C LYS A 12 5.26 8.74 12.03
N ASP A 13 4.39 9.58 11.46
CA ASP A 13 3.65 10.61 12.18
C ASP A 13 2.21 10.17 12.56
N ILE A 14 1.80 8.96 12.18
CA ILE A 14 0.50 8.39 12.55
C ILE A 14 0.71 7.42 13.71
N ALA A 15 -0.08 7.58 14.78
CA ALA A 15 0.00 6.74 15.98
C ALA A 15 -0.65 5.35 15.76
N ASN A 16 -0.12 4.57 14.81
CA ASN A 16 -0.48 3.18 14.58
C ASN A 16 0.77 2.32 14.28
N THR A 17 0.54 1.07 13.87
CA THR A 17 1.60 0.09 13.61
C THR A 17 2.01 -0.01 12.14
N LEU A 18 1.41 0.78 11.24
CA LEU A 18 1.68 0.71 9.81
C LEU A 18 2.83 1.65 9.46
N ASP A 19 3.87 1.12 8.82
CA ASP A 19 5.03 1.92 8.41
C ASP A 19 4.82 2.56 7.02
N PHE A 20 4.11 1.89 6.11
CA PHE A 20 3.81 2.50 4.81
C PHE A 20 2.84 3.66 5.01
N TYR A 21 3.04 4.73 4.23
CA TYR A 21 2.26 5.94 4.38
C TYR A 21 0.81 5.76 3.90
N LYS A 22 0.60 5.12 2.74
CA LYS A 22 -0.73 4.88 2.16
C LYS A 22 -0.88 3.49 1.57
N PHE A 23 -2.05 2.92 1.77
CA PHE A 23 -2.53 1.72 1.10
C PHE A 23 -3.78 2.06 0.32
N MET A 24 -3.69 1.94 -0.99
CA MET A 24 -4.66 2.42 -1.95
C MET A 24 -5.27 1.29 -2.76
N ILE A 25 -6.47 1.54 -3.25
CA ILE A 25 -7.10 0.75 -4.32
C ILE A 25 -7.13 1.56 -5.61
N VAL A 26 -7.08 0.85 -6.73
CA VAL A 26 -7.05 1.44 -8.07
C VAL A 26 -8.06 0.70 -8.96
N PRO A 27 -9.20 1.33 -9.30
CA PRO A 27 -10.13 0.78 -10.29
C PRO A 27 -9.45 0.63 -11.66
N ILE A 28 -9.68 -0.49 -12.32
CA ILE A 28 -9.09 -0.83 -13.62
C ILE A 28 -10.18 -0.82 -14.69
N GLY A 29 -9.86 -0.24 -15.86
CA GLY A 29 -10.69 -0.27 -17.05
C GLY A 29 -11.10 1.12 -17.52
N GLN A 30 -11.86 1.16 -18.62
CA GLN A 30 -12.44 2.40 -19.16
C GLN A 30 -13.74 2.72 -18.42
N LEU A 31 -13.60 3.17 -17.18
CA LEU A 31 -14.72 3.53 -16.31
C LEU A 31 -15.02 5.03 -16.44
N SER A 32 -16.30 5.39 -16.36
CA SER A 32 -16.68 6.76 -16.05
C SER A 32 -16.22 7.14 -14.63
N GLY A 33 -16.09 8.45 -14.37
CA GLY A 33 -15.76 8.92 -13.02
C GLY A 33 -16.76 8.46 -11.95
N GLY A 34 -18.04 8.34 -12.31
CA GLY A 34 -19.09 7.84 -11.41
C GLY A 34 -18.94 6.36 -11.06
N GLU A 35 -18.63 5.52 -12.05
CA GLU A 35 -18.40 4.08 -11.83
C GLU A 35 -17.15 3.84 -10.97
N SER A 36 -16.05 4.55 -11.27
CA SER A 36 -14.81 4.47 -10.50
C SER A 36 -15.04 4.90 -9.04
N LEU A 37 -15.76 6.00 -8.81
CA LEU A 37 -16.10 6.46 -7.46
C LEU A 37 -16.97 5.44 -6.71
N GLN A 38 -18.00 4.89 -7.37
CA GLN A 38 -18.87 3.88 -6.77
C GLN A 38 -18.07 2.65 -6.31
N MET A 39 -17.20 2.11 -7.17
CA MET A 39 -16.36 0.96 -6.85
C MET A 39 -15.48 1.25 -5.61
N CYS A 40 -14.84 2.42 -5.59
CA CYS A 40 -14.01 2.83 -4.46
C CYS A 40 -14.81 2.98 -3.16
N THR A 41 -16.00 3.59 -3.21
CA THR A 41 -16.87 3.78 -2.05
C THR A 41 -17.35 2.44 -1.47
N GLU A 42 -17.73 1.50 -2.33
CA GLU A 42 -18.18 0.17 -1.91
C GLU A 42 -17.05 -0.62 -1.22
N VAL A 43 -15.83 -0.56 -1.76
CA VAL A 43 -14.65 -1.19 -1.12
C VAL A 43 -14.29 -0.48 0.19
N TYR A 44 -14.33 0.86 0.23
CA TYR A 44 -14.04 1.64 1.44
C TYR A 44 -14.94 1.23 2.62
N HIS A 45 -16.26 1.19 2.42
CA HIS A 45 -17.19 0.75 3.46
C HIS A 45 -17.06 -0.75 3.76
N THR A 46 -16.63 -1.56 2.79
CA THR A 46 -16.34 -2.97 3.05
C THR A 46 -15.12 -3.13 3.97
N VAL A 47 -14.08 -2.32 3.80
CA VAL A 47 -12.91 -2.28 4.70
C VAL A 47 -13.32 -1.85 6.10
N GLU A 48 -14.13 -0.80 6.23
CA GLU A 48 -14.66 -0.35 7.52
C GLU A 48 -15.35 -1.49 8.29
N GLN A 49 -16.18 -2.27 7.59
CA GLN A 49 -16.85 -3.44 8.18
C GLN A 49 -15.87 -4.57 8.55
N VAL A 50 -14.84 -4.80 7.74
CA VAL A 50 -13.81 -5.82 8.03
C VAL A 50 -13.03 -5.42 9.28
N LEU A 51 -12.53 -4.18 9.34
CA LEU A 51 -11.82 -3.66 10.51
C LEU A 51 -12.67 -3.73 11.78
N THR A 52 -13.94 -3.31 11.70
CA THR A 52 -14.89 -3.41 12.82
C THR A 52 -15.05 -4.85 13.31
N LYS A 53 -15.21 -5.82 12.40
CA LYS A 53 -15.33 -7.25 12.76
C LYS A 53 -14.06 -7.81 13.40
N LEU A 54 -12.90 -7.29 13.01
CA LEU A 54 -11.60 -7.62 13.61
C LEU A 54 -11.34 -6.88 14.93
N GLY A 55 -12.28 -6.06 15.41
CA GLY A 55 -12.12 -5.25 16.61
C GLY A 55 -11.06 -4.14 16.47
N ARG A 56 -10.79 -3.69 15.24
CA ARG A 56 -9.80 -2.65 14.93
C ARG A 56 -10.45 -1.27 14.84
N ASN A 57 -9.63 -0.24 15.04
CA ASN A 57 -10.06 1.15 14.94
C ASN A 57 -10.47 1.49 13.49
N THR A 58 -11.55 2.26 13.34
CA THR A 58 -12.05 2.82 12.06
C THR A 58 -12.04 4.35 12.05
N SER A 59 -11.32 5.00 12.98
CA SER A 59 -10.96 6.41 12.85
C SER A 59 -10.16 6.65 11.57
N THR A 60 -10.35 7.82 10.98
CA THR A 60 -9.66 8.25 9.76
C THR A 60 -8.61 9.31 10.07
N GLY A 61 -7.55 9.35 9.26
CA GLY A 61 -6.57 10.43 9.23
C GLY A 61 -7.04 11.63 8.39
N GLU A 62 -6.18 12.66 8.28
CA GLU A 62 -6.47 13.87 7.49
C GLU A 62 -6.69 13.59 5.99
N ASP A 63 -6.09 12.52 5.49
CA ASP A 63 -6.19 12.07 4.10
C ASP A 63 -7.36 11.09 3.85
N GLY A 64 -8.21 10.89 4.85
CA GLY A 64 -9.42 10.07 4.77
C GLY A 64 -9.20 8.56 4.86
N GLY A 65 -7.96 8.08 4.94
CA GLY A 65 -7.68 6.66 5.16
C GLY A 65 -7.88 6.27 6.62
N PHE A 66 -8.30 5.02 6.87
CA PHE A 66 -8.41 4.46 8.21
C PHE A 66 -7.02 4.28 8.84
N THR A 67 -6.91 4.46 10.15
CA THR A 67 -5.65 4.33 10.90
C THR A 67 -5.67 3.16 11.90
N PRO A 68 -5.93 1.90 11.46
CA PRO A 68 -5.99 0.76 12.36
C PRO A 68 -4.60 0.35 12.88
N ASN A 69 -4.58 -0.35 14.01
CA ASN A 69 -3.43 -1.16 14.39
C ASN A 69 -3.55 -2.55 13.77
N LEU A 70 -2.64 -2.87 12.85
CA LEU A 70 -2.47 -4.17 12.20
C LEU A 70 -1.10 -4.77 12.56
N VAL A 71 -0.92 -6.05 12.32
CA VAL A 71 0.28 -6.83 12.64
C VAL A 71 1.43 -6.48 11.70
N SER A 72 1.15 -6.16 10.43
CA SER A 72 2.15 -5.78 9.43
C SER A 72 1.53 -4.97 8.28
N ASN A 73 2.37 -4.37 7.44
CA ASN A 73 1.97 -3.77 6.17
C ASN A 73 1.40 -4.84 5.21
N GLU A 74 1.89 -6.08 5.29
CA GLU A 74 1.33 -7.21 4.53
C GLU A 74 -0.10 -7.54 4.98
N GLU A 75 -0.41 -7.52 6.29
CA GLU A 75 -1.79 -7.68 6.76
C GLU A 75 -2.69 -6.57 6.20
N ALA A 76 -2.20 -5.34 6.08
CA ALA A 76 -2.95 -4.25 5.47
C ALA A 76 -3.30 -4.56 4.00
N LEU A 77 -2.36 -5.09 3.21
CA LEU A 77 -2.61 -5.53 1.84
C LEU A 77 -3.60 -6.70 1.78
N ALA A 78 -3.50 -7.66 2.72
CA ALA A 78 -4.45 -8.78 2.82
C ALA A 78 -5.87 -8.32 3.16
N VAL A 79 -6.03 -7.34 4.06
CA VAL A 79 -7.31 -6.73 4.39
C VAL A 79 -7.92 -6.05 3.17
N LEU A 80 -7.13 -5.28 2.41
CA LEU A 80 -7.62 -4.64 1.18
C LEU A 80 -8.04 -5.67 0.14
N LEU A 81 -7.20 -6.68 -0.11
CA LEU A 81 -7.49 -7.74 -1.07
C LEU A 81 -8.80 -8.47 -0.73
N GLY A 82 -8.97 -8.86 0.55
CA GLY A 82 -10.19 -9.51 1.03
C GLY A 82 -11.42 -8.60 0.97
N ALA A 83 -11.26 -7.30 1.22
CA ALA A 83 -12.35 -6.33 1.10
C ALA A 83 -12.78 -6.12 -0.36
N VAL A 84 -11.84 -6.05 -1.30
CA VAL A 84 -12.13 -6.00 -2.74
C VAL A 84 -12.97 -7.20 -3.17
N GLN A 85 -12.56 -8.41 -2.78
CA GLN A 85 -13.31 -9.64 -3.08
C GLN A 85 -14.71 -9.63 -2.45
N LYS A 86 -14.80 -9.21 -1.19
CA LYS A 86 -16.06 -9.19 -0.43
C LYS A 86 -17.03 -8.12 -0.94
N ALA A 87 -16.53 -7.03 -1.52
CA ALA A 87 -17.33 -6.03 -2.23
C ALA A 87 -17.85 -6.55 -3.59
N GLY A 88 -17.43 -7.73 -4.03
CA GLY A 88 -17.88 -8.36 -5.28
C GLY A 88 -17.02 -8.04 -6.50
N TYR A 89 -15.84 -7.42 -6.30
CA TYR A 89 -14.91 -7.10 -7.37
C TYR A 89 -13.79 -8.13 -7.48
N LYS A 90 -13.30 -8.33 -8.70
CA LYS A 90 -12.15 -9.18 -8.97
C LYS A 90 -10.82 -8.42 -8.76
N PRO A 91 -9.97 -8.87 -7.82
CA PRO A 91 -8.64 -8.28 -7.67
C PRO A 91 -7.78 -8.43 -8.92
N GLY A 92 -7.00 -7.39 -9.26
CA GLY A 92 -6.11 -7.37 -10.42
C GLY A 92 -6.80 -7.22 -11.79
N GLU A 93 -8.09 -7.56 -11.90
CA GLU A 93 -8.88 -7.36 -13.12
C GLU A 93 -9.75 -6.09 -13.06
N GLN A 94 -10.43 -5.87 -11.93
CA GLN A 94 -11.34 -4.73 -11.74
C GLN A 94 -10.80 -3.73 -10.74
N ILE A 95 -10.10 -4.20 -9.70
CA ILE A 95 -9.45 -3.35 -8.71
C ILE A 95 -8.07 -3.92 -8.39
N ALA A 96 -7.02 -3.13 -8.60
CA ALA A 96 -5.67 -3.42 -8.12
C ALA A 96 -5.37 -2.65 -6.83
N LEU A 97 -4.23 -2.97 -6.23
CA LEU A 97 -3.69 -2.28 -5.06
C LEU A 97 -2.56 -1.34 -5.48
N ALA A 98 -2.31 -0.31 -4.69
CA ALA A 98 -1.12 0.51 -4.79
C ALA A 98 -0.68 0.95 -3.38
N VAL A 99 0.60 1.26 -3.22
CA VAL A 99 1.13 1.76 -1.95
C VAL A 99 2.02 2.98 -2.14
N ASP A 100 2.00 3.88 -1.16
CA ASP A 100 3.03 4.89 -0.96
C ASP A 100 3.79 4.53 0.31
N VAL A 101 5.08 4.23 0.17
CA VAL A 101 5.90 3.75 1.29
C VAL A 101 6.50 4.92 2.07
N ALA A 102 6.77 6.05 1.42
CA ALA A 102 7.57 7.14 1.97
C ALA A 102 8.88 6.66 2.64
N ALA A 103 9.60 5.73 1.99
CA ALA A 103 10.73 4.99 2.57
C ALA A 103 11.90 5.87 3.05
N SER A 104 12.03 7.08 2.50
CA SER A 104 13.00 8.08 2.96
C SER A 104 12.88 8.41 4.46
N ASN A 105 11.68 8.29 5.05
CA ASN A 105 11.45 8.54 6.47
C ASN A 105 12.09 7.48 7.40
N TYR A 106 12.48 6.35 6.82
CA TYR A 106 12.98 5.17 7.49
C TYR A 106 14.42 4.81 7.12
N PHE A 107 15.06 5.60 6.25
CA PHE A 107 16.41 5.32 5.79
C PHE A 107 17.45 6.02 6.67
N GLU A 108 18.21 5.22 7.41
CA GLU A 108 19.24 5.69 8.32
C GLU A 108 20.47 4.78 8.24
N ASN A 109 21.67 5.36 8.18
CA ASN A 109 22.94 4.62 8.16
C ASN A 109 23.01 3.56 7.04
N GLY A 110 22.44 3.86 5.86
CA GLY A 110 22.45 2.96 4.70
C GLY A 110 21.47 1.79 4.78
N LYS A 111 20.51 1.81 5.73
CA LYS A 111 19.50 0.78 5.92
C LYS A 111 18.12 1.38 6.18
N TYR A 112 17.10 0.59 5.89
CA TYR A 112 15.70 0.89 6.09
C TYR A 112 15.22 0.26 7.40
N ASN A 113 14.81 1.07 8.37
CA ASN A 113 14.33 0.63 9.68
C ASN A 113 12.82 0.86 9.77
N PHE A 114 12.03 -0.21 9.67
CA PHE A 114 10.58 -0.19 9.67
C PHE A 114 10.09 -0.76 11.01
N PRO A 115 9.84 0.08 12.03
CA PRO A 115 9.57 -0.38 13.39
C PRO A 115 8.23 -1.12 13.54
N GLY A 116 7.22 -0.79 12.76
CA GLY A 116 5.94 -1.50 12.74
C GLY A 116 6.09 -2.95 12.28
N GLU A 117 6.98 -3.18 11.32
CA GLU A 117 7.37 -4.50 10.85
C GLU A 117 8.43 -5.19 11.71
N GLY A 118 9.19 -4.42 12.49
CA GLY A 118 10.28 -4.91 13.32
C GLY A 118 11.52 -5.38 12.54
N PHE A 119 11.68 -4.97 11.28
CA PHE A 119 12.87 -5.30 10.49
C PHE A 119 13.80 -4.10 10.25
N VAL A 120 15.07 -4.43 10.00
CA VAL A 120 16.05 -3.51 9.43
C VAL A 120 16.61 -4.16 8.17
N ARG A 121 16.51 -3.49 7.02
CA ARG A 121 16.87 -4.04 5.72
C ARG A 121 17.86 -3.16 4.97
N THR A 122 18.81 -3.77 4.29
CA THR A 122 19.61 -3.12 3.26
C THR A 122 18.76 -2.76 2.03
N PRO A 123 19.23 -1.89 1.13
CA PRO A 123 18.53 -1.61 -0.12
C PRO A 123 18.14 -2.86 -0.91
N ASN A 124 19.05 -3.84 -1.00
CA ASN A 124 18.76 -5.11 -1.69
C ASN A 124 17.63 -5.88 -1.00
N GLU A 125 17.67 -6.02 0.32
CA GLU A 125 16.63 -6.72 1.09
C GLU A 125 15.27 -6.02 1.01
N MET A 126 15.25 -4.68 0.93
CA MET A 126 14.01 -3.93 0.69
C MET A 126 13.44 -4.20 -0.70
N VAL A 127 14.28 -4.24 -1.73
CA VAL A 127 13.82 -4.60 -3.09
C VAL A 127 13.29 -6.03 -3.13
N GLU A 128 13.95 -7.00 -2.47
CA GLU A 128 13.42 -8.36 -2.38
C GLU A 128 12.06 -8.42 -1.66
N TYR A 129 11.87 -7.59 -0.62
CA TYR A 129 10.57 -7.47 0.03
C TYR A 129 9.49 -6.93 -0.92
N TYR A 130 9.79 -5.92 -1.73
CA TYR A 130 8.83 -5.46 -2.74
C TYR A 130 8.56 -6.52 -3.81
N VAL A 131 9.56 -7.32 -4.17
CA VAL A 131 9.39 -8.43 -5.11
C VAL A 131 8.40 -9.44 -4.54
N SER A 132 8.53 -9.85 -3.28
CA SER A 132 7.58 -10.79 -2.66
C SER A 132 6.17 -10.20 -2.60
N LEU A 133 6.02 -8.93 -2.24
CA LEU A 133 4.70 -8.28 -2.21
C LEU A 133 4.05 -8.23 -3.60
N VAL A 134 4.81 -7.94 -4.66
CA VAL A 134 4.28 -7.90 -6.04
C VAL A 134 3.94 -9.29 -6.58
N GLU A 135 4.60 -10.34 -6.08
CA GLU A 135 4.29 -11.74 -6.44
C GLU A 135 3.03 -12.25 -5.76
N GLU A 136 2.73 -11.78 -4.55
CA GLU A 136 1.58 -12.24 -3.76
C GLU A 136 0.33 -11.38 -3.94
N TYR A 137 0.48 -10.09 -4.23
CA TYR A 137 -0.62 -9.13 -4.31
C TYR A 137 -0.71 -8.48 -5.70
N PRO A 138 -1.92 -8.11 -6.16
CA PRO A 138 -2.12 -7.40 -7.43
C PRO A 138 -1.74 -5.91 -7.27
N LEU A 139 -0.49 -5.64 -6.91
CA LEU A 139 0.07 -4.30 -6.82
C LEU A 139 0.30 -3.76 -8.23
N LEU A 140 -0.34 -2.65 -8.57
CA LEU A 140 -0.11 -1.93 -9.82
C LEU A 140 0.99 -0.89 -9.66
N SER A 141 1.21 -0.40 -8.44
CA SER A 141 2.22 0.62 -8.19
C SER A 141 2.77 0.60 -6.77
N ILE A 142 4.04 0.98 -6.67
CA ILE A 142 4.71 1.36 -5.42
C ILE A 142 5.33 2.75 -5.62
N GLN A 143 4.93 3.70 -4.77
CA GLN A 143 5.49 5.05 -4.71
C GLN A 143 6.44 5.20 -3.51
N GLY A 144 7.52 5.97 -3.68
CA GLY A 144 8.44 6.31 -2.60
C GLY A 144 9.12 5.08 -1.99
N GLY A 145 9.31 4.02 -2.78
CA GLY A 145 9.80 2.72 -2.31
C GLY A 145 11.26 2.73 -1.84
N MET A 146 12.08 3.64 -2.35
CA MET A 146 13.47 3.81 -1.88
C MET A 146 13.69 5.23 -1.35
N ALA A 147 14.73 5.40 -0.54
CA ALA A 147 15.12 6.73 -0.06
C ALA A 147 15.54 7.62 -1.23
N ARG A 148 15.30 8.94 -1.12
CA ARG A 148 15.58 9.89 -2.21
C ARG A 148 17.04 9.87 -2.67
N ASP A 149 17.98 9.63 -1.74
CA ASP A 149 19.41 9.58 -1.98
C ASP A 149 19.96 8.15 -2.21
N ASP A 150 19.12 7.11 -2.08
CA ASP A 150 19.49 5.72 -2.36
C ASP A 150 19.41 5.39 -3.85
N ARG A 151 20.33 5.99 -4.62
CA ARG A 151 20.39 5.80 -6.08
C ARG A 151 20.54 4.35 -6.49
N GLN A 152 21.39 3.58 -5.79
CA GLN A 152 21.62 2.17 -6.11
C GLN A 152 20.37 1.33 -5.84
N GLY A 153 19.67 1.61 -4.73
CA GLY A 153 18.39 1.00 -4.43
C GLY A 153 17.34 1.29 -5.50
N TRP A 154 17.22 2.53 -5.98
CA TRP A 154 16.31 2.88 -7.07
C TRP A 154 16.64 2.16 -8.39
N GLU A 155 17.93 2.11 -8.77
CA GLU A 155 18.38 1.40 -9.97
C GLU A 155 18.02 -0.10 -9.89
N LEU A 156 18.28 -0.75 -8.75
CA LEU A 156 17.92 -2.14 -8.52
C LEU A 156 16.38 -2.35 -8.51
N PHE A 157 15.64 -1.45 -7.88
CA PHE A 157 14.19 -1.52 -7.79
C PHE A 157 13.55 -1.46 -9.19
N VAL A 158 13.97 -0.52 -10.02
CA VAL A 158 13.53 -0.41 -11.42
C VAL A 158 13.96 -1.63 -12.22
N GLN A 159 15.20 -2.10 -12.07
CA GLN A 159 15.69 -3.29 -12.76
C GLN A 159 14.83 -4.53 -12.45
N ARG A 160 14.38 -4.69 -11.20
CA ARG A 160 13.66 -5.89 -10.75
C ARG A 160 12.16 -5.84 -11.00
N LEU A 161 11.56 -4.66 -10.93
CA LEU A 161 10.10 -4.51 -10.88
C LEU A 161 9.53 -3.50 -11.88
N GLY A 162 10.36 -2.73 -12.59
CA GLY A 162 9.91 -1.69 -13.51
C GLY A 162 9.09 -2.19 -14.70
N ASP A 163 9.26 -3.47 -15.08
CA ASP A 163 8.45 -4.11 -16.13
C ASP A 163 7.15 -4.74 -15.60
N LYS A 164 6.99 -4.84 -14.27
CA LYS A 164 5.84 -5.49 -13.62
C LYS A 164 4.84 -4.48 -13.07
N ILE A 165 5.33 -3.38 -12.50
CA ILE A 165 4.52 -2.37 -11.83
C ILE A 165 4.97 -0.96 -12.21
N HIS A 166 4.11 0.02 -11.97
CA HIS A 166 4.54 1.41 -11.98
C HIS A 166 5.39 1.72 -10.73
N ILE A 167 6.50 2.42 -10.93
CA ILE A 167 7.37 2.87 -9.84
C ILE A 167 7.31 4.39 -9.79
N GLY A 168 6.79 4.92 -8.68
CA GLY A 168 6.70 6.35 -8.40
C GLY A 168 7.81 6.81 -7.46
N CYS A 169 8.37 7.99 -7.71
CA CYS A 169 9.31 8.66 -6.79
C CYS A 169 8.57 9.49 -5.74
#